data_AF-A0A9D1DM95-F1
#
_entry.id   AF-A0A9D1DM95-F1
#
_cell.length_a   1.000
_cell.length_b   1.000
_cell.length_c   1.000
_cell.angle_alpha   90.00
_cell.angle_beta   90.00
_cell.angle_gamma   90.00
#
_symmetry.space_group_name_H-M   'P 1'
#
loop_
_entity.id
_entity.type
_entity.pdbx_description
1 polymer ?
#
loop_
_entity_poly.entity_id
_entity_poly.type
_entity_poly.pdbx_seq_one_letter_code
_entity_poly.pdbx_strand_id
1 'polypeptide(L)'
;MALALCLAMVLSLAACGGADTPAETTDTPSPSEETPAEGGILENDEDIYMAAMGEFYDAYMAAFEAETLSERWALMAISEAKFLESGVATPMYTAGGCYAMSRMPFRAGGYASWLGDRVYFDQMVLTNEIITTEDYEHLVELWYELTGTGTYTQSAVEYLTEKGYTFTDTATTTFDRVGTTWDFLSDGDFHDDASFIDYLYQYDSEGVLQPHLATSYDVSEDGLTYTFYIREGVAWVDSQGRQVAELTADDWVAGLQHVADAGGSAINMLLGVLEGIDGYVYGDTTDFSTVGVKALDDYTLQYTLTEECPYFMTMIA
;
A
#
# COMPACT_ATOMS: atom_id res chain seq x y z
N MET A 1 7.59 -19.80 7.66
CA MET A 1 8.26 -18.79 6.80
C MET A 1 9.46 -18.10 7.49
N ALA A 2 9.51 -18.02 8.83
CA ALA A 2 10.72 -17.62 9.58
C ALA A 2 11.97 -18.46 9.25
N LEU A 3 11.78 -19.74 8.89
CA LEU A 3 12.84 -20.64 8.42
C LEU A 3 13.52 -20.15 7.12
N ALA A 4 12.80 -19.45 6.24
CA ALA A 4 13.33 -18.99 4.95
C ALA A 4 14.19 -17.72 5.09
N LEU A 5 13.83 -16.84 6.03
CA LEU A 5 14.63 -15.64 6.34
C LEU A 5 15.94 -15.99 7.05
N CYS A 6 15.90 -16.95 7.98
CA CYS A 6 17.10 -17.46 8.66
C CYS A 6 18.03 -18.20 7.69
N LEU A 7 17.48 -18.93 6.72
CA LEU A 7 18.27 -19.64 5.70
C LEU A 7 18.94 -18.66 4.71
N ALA A 8 18.28 -17.55 4.37
CA ALA A 8 18.83 -16.54 3.47
C ALA A 8 20.06 -15.82 4.06
N MET A 9 20.08 -15.58 5.38
CA MET A 9 21.23 -14.95 6.06
C MET A 9 22.42 -15.92 6.25
N VAL A 10 22.15 -17.21 6.45
CA VAL A 10 23.21 -18.24 6.55
C VAL A 10 23.89 -18.50 5.19
N LEU A 11 23.14 -18.39 4.08
CA LEU A 11 23.69 -18.53 2.72
C LEU A 11 24.64 -17.39 2.32
N SER A 12 24.42 -16.16 2.82
CA SER A 12 25.36 -15.06 2.63
C SER A 12 26.68 -15.22 3.40
N LEU A 13 26.66 -15.90 4.56
CA LEU A 13 27.88 -16.19 5.34
C LEU A 13 28.73 -17.32 4.73
N ALA A 14 28.11 -18.31 4.07
CA ALA A 14 28.83 -19.42 3.43
C ALA A 14 29.40 -19.06 2.04
N ALA A 15 28.93 -18.00 1.40
CA ALA A 15 29.29 -17.63 0.03
C ALA A 15 30.61 -16.83 -0.11
N CYS A 16 31.23 -16.41 1.00
CA CYS A 16 32.51 -15.68 0.97
C CYS A 16 33.76 -16.58 1.04
N GLY A 17 33.61 -17.91 1.03
CA GLY A 17 34.70 -18.87 1.23
C GLY A 17 35.15 -19.67 0.00
N GLY A 18 35.09 -19.12 -1.21
CA GLY A 18 35.50 -19.88 -2.39
C GLY A 18 36.09 -19.05 -3.52
N ALA A 19 37.40 -19.18 -3.74
CA ALA A 19 37.96 -19.50 -5.06
C ALA A 19 39.47 -19.80 -4.97
N ASP A 20 39.84 -20.91 -5.61
CA ASP A 20 41.13 -21.19 -6.27
C ASP A 20 42.44 -21.21 -5.48
N THR A 21 43.01 -22.40 -5.32
CA THR A 21 44.40 -22.61 -5.78
C THR A 21 44.64 -24.08 -6.15
N PRO A 22 45.34 -24.39 -7.27
CA PRO A 22 46.04 -25.66 -7.38
C PRO A 22 47.39 -25.62 -6.67
N ALA A 23 47.71 -26.75 -6.02
CA ALA A 23 49.03 -27.21 -5.55
C ALA A 23 49.60 -26.74 -4.18
N GLU A 24 50.27 -27.72 -3.57
CA GLU A 24 50.77 -27.94 -2.21
C GLU A 24 51.81 -26.97 -1.61
N THR A 25 51.68 -26.80 -0.27
CA THR A 25 52.72 -26.68 0.80
C THR A 25 53.68 -25.46 0.70
N THR A 26 53.95 -24.66 1.74
CA THR A 26 54.31 -24.90 3.15
C THR A 26 54.33 -23.54 3.88
N ASP A 27 54.27 -23.57 5.22
CA ASP A 27 54.47 -22.49 6.20
C ASP A 27 53.26 -21.65 6.62
N THR A 28 52.65 -22.07 7.73
CA THR A 28 51.77 -21.28 8.60
C THR A 28 52.60 -20.20 9.32
N PRO A 29 52.26 -18.89 9.24
CA PRO A 29 52.67 -17.94 10.26
C PRO A 29 51.67 -17.97 11.42
N SER A 30 52.19 -18.08 12.65
CA SER A 30 51.41 -17.89 13.89
C SER A 30 50.71 -16.53 13.92
N PRO A 31 49.58 -16.41 14.65
CA PRO A 31 48.85 -15.16 14.77
C PRO A 31 49.73 -14.13 15.48
N SER A 32 49.93 -12.97 14.86
CA SER A 32 50.50 -11.80 15.52
C SER A 32 49.47 -11.27 16.52
N GLU A 33 49.88 -11.13 17.77
CA GLU A 33 49.16 -10.37 18.79
C GLU A 33 49.07 -8.91 18.32
N GLU A 34 47.93 -8.52 17.74
CA GLU A 34 47.63 -7.11 17.52
C GLU A 34 46.94 -6.52 18.76
N THR A 35 47.47 -5.37 19.17
CA THR A 35 47.11 -4.65 20.39
C THR A 35 45.81 -3.88 20.15
N PRO A 36 44.88 -3.76 21.12
CA PRO A 36 43.62 -3.06 20.89
C PRO A 36 43.85 -1.58 20.56
N ALA A 37 43.13 -1.08 19.55
CA ALA A 37 43.18 0.30 19.11
C ALA A 37 42.75 1.29 20.22
N GLU A 38 43.55 2.34 20.37
CA GLU A 38 43.35 3.43 21.32
C GLU A 38 42.18 4.32 20.86
N GLY A 39 40.99 4.17 21.47
CA GLY A 39 39.86 5.07 21.18
C GLY A 39 38.44 4.54 21.43
N GLY A 40 38.27 3.24 21.69
CA GLY A 40 36.93 2.64 21.90
C GLY A 40 36.06 2.56 20.64
N ILE A 41 36.64 2.85 19.47
CA ILE A 41 36.03 2.61 18.16
C ILE A 41 36.51 1.22 17.73
N LEU A 42 35.57 0.31 17.52
CA LEU A 42 35.83 -1.02 16.99
C LEU A 42 36.12 -0.89 15.49
N GLU A 43 37.23 -1.45 15.02
CA GLU A 43 37.73 -1.24 13.65
C GLU A 43 37.50 -2.43 12.71
N ASN A 44 37.10 -3.58 13.24
CA ASN A 44 36.75 -4.74 12.44
C ASN A 44 35.26 -5.08 12.57
N ASP A 45 34.72 -5.63 11.49
CA ASP A 45 33.28 -5.90 11.38
C ASP A 45 32.81 -6.90 12.46
N GLU A 46 33.60 -7.94 12.75
CA GLU A 46 33.24 -8.99 13.71
C GLU A 46 33.06 -8.45 15.14
N ASP A 47 33.97 -7.60 15.61
CA ASP A 47 33.90 -6.98 16.93
C ASP A 47 32.71 -6.01 17.00
N ILE A 48 32.44 -5.25 15.93
CA ILE A 48 31.25 -4.38 15.85
C ILE A 48 29.97 -5.21 15.96
N TYR A 49 29.88 -6.32 15.21
CA TYR A 49 28.73 -7.22 15.27
C TYR A 49 28.57 -7.84 16.65
N MET A 50 29.63 -8.39 17.23
CA MET A 50 29.55 -9.06 18.53
C MET A 50 29.32 -8.08 19.68
N ALA A 51 29.80 -6.84 19.58
CA ALA A 51 29.50 -5.80 20.57
C ALA A 51 28.03 -5.38 20.55
N ALA A 52 27.39 -5.35 19.38
CA ALA A 52 25.98 -4.96 19.26
C ALA A 52 25.01 -6.14 19.42
N MET A 53 25.39 -7.33 18.96
CA MET A 53 24.50 -8.46 18.72
C MET A 53 24.98 -9.77 19.36
N GLY A 54 26.06 -9.75 20.15
CA GLY A 54 26.62 -10.96 20.77
C GLY A 54 25.63 -11.71 21.64
N GLU A 55 24.87 -11.01 22.50
CA GLU A 55 23.84 -11.66 23.33
C GLU A 55 22.69 -12.27 22.51
N PHE A 56 22.33 -11.64 21.39
CA PHE A 56 21.39 -12.21 20.42
C PHE A 56 21.95 -13.48 19.80
N TYR A 57 23.19 -13.43 19.34
CA TYR A 57 23.87 -14.52 18.65
C TYR A 57 24.04 -15.74 19.56
N ASP A 58 24.47 -15.54 20.81
CA ASP A 58 24.62 -16.63 21.78
C ASP A 58 23.27 -17.32 22.07
N ALA A 59 22.21 -16.54 22.29
CA ALA A 59 20.87 -17.07 22.52
C ALA A 59 20.31 -17.78 21.27
N TYR A 60 20.61 -17.27 20.08
CA TYR A 60 20.22 -17.86 18.81
C TYR A 60 20.93 -19.21 18.57
N MET A 61 22.23 -19.27 18.83
CA MET A 61 23.03 -20.49 18.68
C MET A 61 22.59 -21.57 19.67
N ALA A 62 22.29 -21.21 20.92
CA ALA A 62 21.75 -22.12 21.91
C ALA A 62 20.43 -22.79 21.46
N ALA A 63 19.58 -22.09 20.68
CA ALA A 63 18.34 -22.66 20.17
C ALA A 63 18.56 -23.84 19.20
N PHE A 64 19.69 -23.90 18.49
CA PHE A 64 20.02 -25.02 17.62
C PHE A 64 20.45 -26.27 18.39
N GLU A 65 20.94 -26.11 19.61
CA GLU A 65 21.35 -27.19 20.49
C GLU A 65 20.17 -27.78 21.28
N ALA A 66 19.01 -27.11 21.29
CA ALA A 66 17.82 -27.55 22.00
C ALA A 66 17.29 -28.91 21.51
N GLU A 67 17.07 -29.82 22.46
CA GLU A 67 16.61 -31.20 22.20
C GLU A 67 15.09 -31.28 21.97
N THR A 68 14.34 -30.26 22.40
CA THR A 68 12.87 -30.21 22.25
C THR A 68 12.40 -28.97 21.51
N LEU A 69 11.23 -29.08 20.86
CA LEU A 69 10.63 -27.97 20.12
C LEU A 69 10.23 -26.80 21.04
N SER A 70 9.68 -27.10 22.22
CA SER A 70 9.25 -26.07 23.18
C SER A 70 10.44 -25.29 23.73
N GLU A 71 11.54 -25.97 24.03
CA GLU A 71 12.79 -25.34 24.49
C GLU A 71 13.41 -24.48 23.39
N ARG A 72 13.44 -24.99 22.16
CA ARG A 72 13.89 -24.22 20.99
C ARG A 72 13.09 -22.93 20.84
N TRP A 73 11.77 -22.98 20.98
CA TRP A 73 10.93 -21.79 20.88
C TRP A 73 11.16 -20.79 22.00
N ALA A 74 11.36 -21.27 23.23
CA ALA A 74 11.71 -20.39 24.36
C ALA A 74 13.06 -19.68 24.12
N LEU A 75 14.07 -20.40 23.61
CA LEU A 75 15.39 -19.83 23.30
C LEU A 75 15.34 -18.85 22.12
N MET A 76 14.56 -19.15 21.08
CA MET A 76 14.32 -18.23 19.96
C MET A 76 13.63 -16.94 20.42
N ALA A 77 12.68 -17.01 21.35
CA ALA A 77 12.04 -15.83 21.92
C ALA A 77 13.00 -14.97 22.75
N ILE A 78 13.92 -15.59 23.50
CA ILE A 78 14.99 -14.88 24.21
C ILE A 78 15.93 -14.19 23.22
N SER A 79 16.31 -14.89 22.15
CA SER A 79 17.12 -14.33 21.06
C SER A 79 16.45 -13.11 20.43
N GLU A 80 15.17 -13.21 20.05
CA GLU A 80 14.41 -12.08 19.51
C GLU A 80 14.37 -10.90 20.47
N ALA A 81 14.14 -11.13 21.77
CA ALA A 81 14.18 -10.06 22.77
C ALA A 81 15.56 -9.36 22.82
N LYS A 82 16.66 -10.12 22.76
CA LYS A 82 18.02 -9.57 22.73
C LYS A 82 18.34 -8.81 21.45
N PHE A 83 17.76 -9.22 20.33
CA PHE A 83 17.84 -8.47 19.09
C PHE A 83 17.13 -7.13 19.18
N LEU A 84 15.96 -7.08 19.82
CA LEU A 84 15.22 -5.83 20.01
C LEU A 84 15.91 -4.90 21.02
N GLU A 85 16.50 -5.44 22.09
CA GLU A 85 17.27 -4.67 23.08
C GLU A 85 18.51 -4.00 22.49
N SER A 86 19.13 -4.58 21.44
CA SER A 86 20.32 -4.00 20.82
C SER A 86 20.05 -2.68 20.10
N GLY A 87 18.79 -2.39 19.74
CA GLY A 87 18.40 -1.20 18.99
C GLY A 87 18.95 -1.14 17.57
N VAL A 88 19.62 -2.19 17.08
CA VAL A 88 20.18 -2.28 15.72
C VAL A 88 19.06 -2.33 14.66
N ALA A 89 17.91 -2.90 15.02
CA ALA A 89 16.72 -2.90 14.20
C ALA A 89 15.50 -2.46 15.00
N THR A 90 14.71 -1.56 14.45
CA THR A 90 13.34 -1.27 14.93
C THR A 90 12.38 -2.09 14.06
N PRO A 91 11.59 -3.02 14.63
CA PRO A 91 10.62 -3.77 13.83
C PRO A 91 9.56 -2.80 13.32
N MET A 92 9.56 -2.53 12.02
CA MET A 92 8.47 -1.81 11.37
C MET A 92 7.34 -2.77 10.97
N TYR A 93 7.65 -4.05 10.76
CA TYR A 93 6.69 -5.08 10.40
C TYR A 93 7.16 -6.45 10.92
N THR A 94 6.28 -7.19 11.60
CA THR A 94 6.47 -8.61 11.90
C THR A 94 5.30 -9.41 11.34
N ALA A 95 5.58 -10.65 10.93
CA ALA A 95 4.60 -11.54 10.31
C ALA A 95 3.53 -11.98 11.33
N GLY A 96 2.43 -11.24 11.39
CA GLY A 96 1.20 -11.66 12.08
C GLY A 96 0.55 -10.63 13.00
N GLY A 97 1.12 -9.44 13.19
CA GLY A 97 0.46 -8.39 13.96
C GLY A 97 1.37 -7.20 14.18
N CYS A 98 1.03 -6.06 13.58
CA CYS A 98 1.67 -4.79 13.87
C CYS A 98 1.54 -4.50 15.38
N TYR A 99 2.58 -3.99 16.04
CA TYR A 99 2.39 -3.19 17.25
C TYR A 99 1.66 -1.92 16.84
N ALA A 100 0.33 -1.99 16.73
CA ALA A 100 -0.49 -0.90 16.25
C ALA A 100 -0.84 0.01 17.43
N MET A 101 0.00 1.01 17.70
CA MET A 101 -0.51 2.23 18.31
C MET A 101 -1.25 2.98 17.20
N SER A 102 -2.58 2.89 17.24
CA SER A 102 -3.43 3.53 16.23
C SER A 102 -4.15 4.74 16.83
N ARG A 103 -4.24 5.80 16.05
CA ARG A 103 -5.19 6.90 16.26
C ARG A 103 -6.47 6.73 15.42
N MET A 104 -6.48 5.72 14.57
CA MET A 104 -7.58 5.40 13.67
C MET A 104 -8.37 4.23 14.25
N PRO A 105 -9.70 4.35 14.39
CA PRO A 105 -10.57 3.25 14.77
C PRO A 105 -10.39 2.07 13.80
N PHE A 106 -10.65 0.86 14.29
CA PHE A 106 -10.52 -0.34 13.47
C PHE A 106 -11.34 -0.21 12.18
N ARG A 107 -10.72 -0.38 11.00
CA ARG A 107 -11.39 -0.28 9.68
C ARG A 107 -12.09 1.06 9.38
N ALA A 108 -11.68 2.15 10.03
CA ALA A 108 -12.16 3.50 9.73
C ALA A 108 -11.14 4.32 8.90
N GLY A 109 -10.64 3.72 7.81
CA GLY A 109 -9.56 4.26 6.97
C GLY A 109 -9.62 3.90 5.48
N GLY A 110 -10.78 3.44 5.01
CA GLY A 110 -10.97 2.89 3.66
C GLY A 110 -10.82 1.36 3.60
N TYR A 111 -11.31 0.76 2.50
CA TYR A 111 -11.42 -0.70 2.38
C TYR A 111 -10.37 -1.36 1.45
N ALA A 112 -9.98 -0.70 0.37
CA ALA A 112 -9.24 -1.36 -0.73
C ALA A 112 -7.72 -1.25 -0.58
N SER A 113 -7.01 -2.30 -0.16
CA SER A 113 -5.56 -2.24 0.19
C SER A 113 -4.59 -1.83 -0.94
N TRP A 114 -5.00 -1.79 -2.21
CA TRP A 114 -4.16 -1.32 -3.33
C TRP A 114 -4.32 0.19 -3.62
N LEU A 115 -5.37 0.82 -3.08
CA LEU A 115 -5.69 2.26 -3.14
C LEU A 115 -6.03 2.85 -1.74
N GLY A 116 -5.89 2.08 -0.67
CA GLY A 116 -6.60 2.29 0.60
C GLY A 116 -5.70 2.16 1.82
N ASP A 117 -6.14 2.83 2.89
CA ASP A 117 -5.44 3.33 4.08
C ASP A 117 -4.63 4.61 3.86
N ARG A 118 -4.21 4.92 2.62
CA ARG A 118 -3.29 6.04 2.34
C ARG A 118 -3.82 7.14 1.42
N VAL A 119 -4.96 6.95 0.75
CA VAL A 119 -5.34 7.81 -0.38
C VAL A 119 -6.74 8.41 -0.24
N TYR A 120 -7.71 7.71 0.38
CA TYR A 120 -9.05 8.23 0.66
C TYR A 120 -9.14 8.90 2.04
N PHE A 121 -8.53 10.08 2.17
CA PHE A 121 -8.49 10.85 3.42
C PHE A 121 -9.88 11.25 3.94
N ASP A 122 -10.85 11.40 3.04
CA ASP A 122 -12.24 11.73 3.34
C ASP A 122 -12.97 10.63 4.14
N GLN A 123 -12.50 9.37 4.04
CA GLN A 123 -13.06 8.24 4.79
C GLN A 123 -12.35 7.97 6.11
N MET A 124 -11.24 8.65 6.38
CA MET A 124 -10.44 8.39 7.58
C MET A 124 -11.09 9.04 8.81
N VAL A 125 -11.22 8.27 9.88
CA VAL A 125 -11.54 8.81 11.21
C VAL A 125 -10.27 8.83 12.05
N LEU A 126 -9.81 10.02 12.43
CA LEU A 126 -8.58 10.19 13.19
C LEU A 126 -8.86 10.84 14.55
N THR A 127 -8.37 10.20 15.60
CA THR A 127 -8.38 10.73 16.98
C THR A 127 -7.08 11.49 17.29
N ASN A 128 -7.10 12.41 18.25
CA ASN A 128 -5.87 13.06 18.75
C ASN A 128 -5.12 12.15 19.73
N GLU A 129 -5.85 11.32 20.47
CA GLU A 129 -5.35 10.38 21.45
C GLU A 129 -5.02 9.03 20.81
N ILE A 130 -4.13 8.25 21.43
CA ILE A 130 -3.90 6.86 21.00
C ILE A 130 -5.08 6.01 21.50
N ILE A 131 -5.66 5.21 20.63
CA ILE A 131 -6.75 4.28 21.00
C ILE A 131 -6.17 3.21 21.92
N THR A 132 -6.77 3.05 23.10
CA THR A 132 -6.36 2.04 24.06
C THR A 132 -6.68 0.63 23.57
N THR A 133 -6.01 -0.39 24.11
CA THR A 133 -6.30 -1.79 23.78
C THR A 133 -7.76 -2.17 24.07
N GLU A 134 -8.30 -1.73 25.21
CA GLU A 134 -9.70 -2.00 25.59
C GLU A 134 -10.68 -1.42 24.56
N ASP A 135 -10.45 -0.16 24.15
CA ASP A 135 -11.32 0.52 23.20
C ASP A 135 -11.17 -0.07 21.79
N TYR A 136 -9.96 -0.48 21.40
CA TYR A 136 -9.71 -1.17 20.14
C TYR A 136 -10.43 -2.51 20.07
N GLU A 137 -10.35 -3.33 21.12
CA GLU A 137 -11.04 -4.63 21.19
C GLU A 137 -12.56 -4.44 21.08
N HIS A 138 -13.12 -3.42 21.75
CA HIS A 138 -14.53 -3.06 21.61
C HIS A 138 -14.88 -2.65 20.18
N LEU A 139 -14.06 -1.82 19.54
CA LEU A 139 -14.27 -1.39 18.15
C LEU A 139 -14.20 -2.54 17.15
N VAL A 140 -13.42 -3.60 17.43
CA VAL A 140 -13.39 -4.83 16.64
C VAL A 140 -14.69 -5.61 16.80
N GLU A 141 -15.19 -5.77 18.03
CA GLU A 141 -16.49 -6.43 18.28
C GLU A 141 -17.63 -5.67 17.60
N LEU A 142 -17.64 -4.33 17.75
CA LEU A 142 -18.61 -3.44 17.13
C LEU A 142 -18.58 -3.53 15.60
N TRP A 143 -17.39 -3.68 15.00
CA TRP A 143 -17.26 -3.91 13.55
C TRP A 143 -17.99 -5.18 13.13
N TYR A 144 -17.75 -6.29 13.81
CA TYR A 144 -18.39 -7.55 13.45
C TYR A 144 -19.90 -7.56 13.69
N GLU A 145 -20.41 -6.75 14.63
CA GLU A 145 -21.84 -6.57 14.84
C GLU A 145 -22.49 -5.75 13.71
N LEU A 146 -21.82 -4.68 13.26
CA LEU A 146 -22.38 -3.70 12.35
C LEU A 146 -21.96 -3.87 10.89
N THR A 147 -21.03 -4.77 10.57
CA THR A 147 -20.55 -4.95 9.20
C THR A 147 -21.71 -5.29 8.24
N GLY A 148 -21.78 -4.57 7.12
CA GLY A 148 -22.84 -4.69 6.13
C GLY A 148 -24.07 -3.82 6.42
N THR A 149 -24.06 -3.02 7.49
CA THR A 149 -25.15 -2.08 7.80
C THR A 149 -24.85 -0.67 7.32
N GLY A 150 -23.59 -0.34 7.02
CA GLY A 150 -23.16 1.02 6.68
C GLY A 150 -23.16 1.98 7.87
N THR A 151 -23.39 1.52 9.12
CA THR A 151 -23.45 2.40 10.29
C THR A 151 -22.25 2.28 11.22
N TYR A 152 -21.28 1.40 10.91
CA TYR A 152 -20.14 1.16 11.79
C TYR A 152 -19.37 2.44 12.13
N THR A 153 -18.93 3.18 11.11
CA THR A 153 -18.05 4.34 11.29
C THR A 153 -18.69 5.41 12.18
N GLN A 154 -20.00 5.63 12.01
CA GLN A 154 -20.77 6.52 12.88
C GLN A 154 -20.77 6.01 14.33
N SER A 155 -21.09 4.73 14.55
CA SER A 155 -21.13 4.15 15.90
C SER A 155 -19.76 4.13 16.58
N ALA A 156 -18.67 3.93 15.83
CA ALA A 156 -17.31 4.02 16.33
C ALA A 156 -16.97 5.45 16.82
N VAL A 157 -17.37 6.47 16.06
CA VAL A 157 -17.20 7.89 16.45
C VAL A 157 -18.01 8.22 17.70
N GLU A 158 -19.26 7.77 17.78
CA GLU A 158 -20.13 7.97 18.95
C GLU A 158 -19.52 7.34 20.20
N TYR A 159 -19.09 6.07 20.12
CA TYR A 159 -18.42 5.36 21.21
C TYR A 159 -17.16 6.09 21.70
N LEU A 160 -16.27 6.47 20.78
CA LEU A 160 -15.02 7.16 21.14
C LEU A 160 -15.30 8.55 21.73
N THR A 161 -16.32 9.25 21.24
CA THR A 161 -16.76 10.53 21.82
C THR A 161 -17.21 10.35 23.27
N GLU A 162 -18.00 9.31 23.58
CA GLU A 162 -18.44 8.99 24.94
C GLU A 162 -17.26 8.67 25.88
N LYS A 163 -16.20 8.06 25.34
CA LYS A 163 -14.97 7.74 26.07
C LYS A 163 -14.01 8.94 26.21
N GLY A 164 -14.37 10.08 25.62
CA GLY A 164 -13.65 11.35 25.77
C GLY A 164 -12.53 11.57 24.75
N TYR A 165 -12.49 10.78 23.67
CA TYR A 165 -11.59 11.04 22.54
C TYR A 165 -11.98 12.32 21.82
N THR A 166 -10.99 12.97 21.22
CA THR A 166 -11.18 14.12 20.34
C THR A 166 -10.66 13.80 18.94
N PHE A 167 -11.18 14.47 17.92
CA PHE A 167 -10.90 14.15 16.52
C PHE A 167 -10.08 15.24 15.83
N THR A 168 -9.41 14.87 14.74
CA THR A 168 -8.63 15.75 13.88
C THR A 168 -9.01 15.53 12.41
N ASP A 169 -9.06 16.61 11.65
CA ASP A 169 -9.17 16.63 10.19
C ASP A 169 -7.79 16.70 9.51
N THR A 170 -6.73 16.76 10.31
CA THR A 170 -5.35 16.85 9.84
C THR A 170 -4.66 15.50 10.02
N ALA A 171 -4.27 14.89 8.89
CA ALA A 171 -3.37 13.74 8.85
C ALA A 171 -1.94 14.20 8.59
N THR A 172 -0.96 13.53 9.18
CA THR A 172 0.47 13.71 8.83
C THR A 172 0.98 12.38 8.34
N THR A 173 1.38 12.35 7.07
CA THR A 173 2.04 11.19 6.46
C THR A 173 3.54 11.42 6.35
N THR A 174 4.31 10.34 6.22
CA THR A 174 5.74 10.43 5.94
C THR A 174 5.91 10.93 4.51
N PHE A 175 6.64 12.02 4.33
CA PHE A 175 7.08 12.44 3.01
C PHE A 175 8.08 11.43 2.47
N ASP A 176 7.71 10.67 1.44
CA ASP A 176 8.54 9.59 0.88
C ASP A 176 9.10 9.91 -0.51
N ARG A 177 8.45 10.79 -1.30
CA ARG A 177 8.95 11.22 -2.61
C ARG A 177 8.51 12.63 -3.01
N VAL A 178 9.30 13.29 -3.87
CA VAL A 178 8.90 14.50 -4.60
C VAL A 178 8.30 14.06 -5.94
N GLY A 179 7.03 14.38 -6.20
CA GLY A 179 6.41 14.18 -7.51
C GLY A 179 7.20 14.86 -8.61
N THR A 180 7.41 14.17 -9.73
CA THR A 180 8.25 14.66 -10.84
C THR A 180 7.43 15.26 -11.98
N THR A 181 6.12 15.08 -11.94
CA THR A 181 5.15 15.50 -12.94
C THR A 181 3.81 15.87 -12.27
N TRP A 182 3.04 16.75 -12.92
CA TRP A 182 1.65 17.07 -12.55
C TRP A 182 0.63 16.28 -13.37
N ASP A 183 1.13 15.42 -14.27
CA ASP A 183 0.31 14.50 -15.04
C ASP A 183 0.03 13.26 -14.19
N PHE A 184 -1.07 13.28 -13.45
CA PHE A 184 -1.56 12.16 -12.64
C PHE A 184 -1.96 10.93 -13.47
N LEU A 185 -2.02 11.06 -14.81
CA LEU A 185 -2.27 9.97 -15.73
C LEU A 185 -0.97 9.34 -16.28
N SER A 186 0.19 9.90 -15.94
CA SER A 186 1.49 9.41 -16.40
C SER A 186 2.09 8.32 -15.49
N ASP A 187 2.86 7.42 -16.10
CA ASP A 187 3.47 6.30 -15.38
C ASP A 187 4.46 6.73 -14.29
N GLY A 188 4.24 6.22 -13.08
CA GLY A 188 5.26 6.15 -12.03
C GLY A 188 5.00 7.01 -10.79
N ASP A 189 4.00 7.89 -10.81
CA ASP A 189 3.63 8.77 -9.68
C ASP A 189 2.25 8.46 -9.03
N PHE A 190 1.71 7.24 -9.25
CA PHE A 190 0.40 6.74 -8.75
C PHE A 190 0.10 6.78 -7.24
N HIS A 191 1.03 7.25 -6.39
CA HIS A 191 0.90 7.09 -4.94
C HIS A 191 0.15 8.20 -4.20
N ASP A 192 -0.18 9.31 -4.88
CA ASP A 192 -0.91 10.43 -4.25
C ASP A 192 -2.17 10.86 -5.02
N ASP A 193 -2.52 10.22 -6.14
CA ASP A 193 -3.55 10.72 -7.08
C ASP A 193 -4.92 10.90 -6.43
N ALA A 194 -5.42 9.92 -5.67
CA ALA A 194 -6.73 10.03 -5.01
C ALA A 194 -6.76 11.05 -3.85
N SER A 195 -5.65 11.74 -3.56
CA SER A 195 -5.64 12.89 -2.66
C SER A 195 -6.15 14.18 -3.34
N PHE A 196 -6.16 14.23 -4.67
CA PHE A 196 -6.47 15.45 -5.44
C PHE A 196 -7.41 15.23 -6.65
N ILE A 197 -7.74 13.98 -7.00
CA ILE A 197 -8.74 13.64 -8.02
C ILE A 197 -9.80 12.70 -7.44
N ASP A 198 -11.01 12.81 -7.97
CA ASP A 198 -12.14 11.95 -7.62
C ASP A 198 -12.49 10.99 -8.77
N TYR A 199 -13.07 9.84 -8.44
CA TYR A 199 -13.52 8.83 -9.41
C TYR A 199 -15.05 8.80 -9.55
N LEU A 200 -15.55 8.04 -10.53
CA LEU A 200 -16.99 7.89 -10.76
C LEU A 200 -17.68 7.19 -9.58
N TYR A 201 -17.03 6.16 -9.06
CA TYR A 201 -17.44 5.39 -7.90
C TYR A 201 -16.30 5.32 -6.89
N GLN A 202 -16.62 5.00 -5.64
CA GLN A 202 -15.62 4.82 -4.59
C GLN A 202 -16.10 3.74 -3.62
N TYR A 203 -15.21 2.88 -3.14
CA TYR A 203 -15.54 1.94 -2.08
C TYR A 203 -15.71 2.68 -0.75
N ASP A 204 -16.79 2.43 -0.02
CA ASP A 204 -16.88 2.87 1.37
C ASP A 204 -15.98 2.04 2.31
N SER A 205 -15.97 2.38 3.60
CA SER A 205 -15.20 1.69 4.63
C SER A 205 -15.57 0.20 4.80
N GLU A 206 -16.74 -0.22 4.31
CA GLU A 206 -17.21 -1.61 4.34
C GLU A 206 -16.93 -2.37 3.04
N GLY A 207 -16.37 -1.71 2.03
CA GLY A 207 -16.06 -2.33 0.75
C GLY A 207 -17.25 -2.44 -0.18
N VAL A 208 -18.28 -1.62 0.05
CA VAL A 208 -19.40 -1.48 -0.86
C VAL A 208 -19.12 -0.31 -1.79
N LEU A 209 -19.33 -0.54 -3.10
CA LEU A 209 -19.17 0.50 -4.11
C LEU A 209 -20.28 1.54 -3.97
N GLN A 210 -19.90 2.80 -3.75
CA GLN A 210 -20.82 3.92 -3.59
C GLN A 210 -20.70 4.91 -4.76
N PRO A 211 -21.81 5.55 -5.19
CA PRO A 211 -21.76 6.64 -6.16
C PRO A 211 -20.90 7.80 -5.65
N HIS A 212 -19.92 8.24 -6.44
CA HIS A 212 -19.07 9.38 -6.13
C HIS A 212 -19.31 10.50 -7.16
N LEU A 213 -18.44 10.71 -8.16
CA LEU A 213 -18.72 11.67 -9.24
C LEU A 213 -19.89 11.25 -10.12
N ALA A 214 -20.15 9.95 -10.26
CA ALA A 214 -21.39 9.45 -10.85
C ALA A 214 -22.51 9.43 -9.80
N THR A 215 -23.74 9.80 -10.19
CA THR A 215 -24.93 9.63 -9.35
C THR A 215 -25.58 8.26 -9.53
N SER A 216 -25.45 7.69 -10.73
CA SER A 216 -26.05 6.41 -11.12
C SER A 216 -25.44 5.91 -12.43
N TYR A 217 -25.71 4.66 -12.78
CA TYR A 217 -25.44 4.11 -14.10
C TYR A 217 -26.54 3.14 -14.55
N ASP A 218 -26.68 3.00 -15.86
CA ASP A 218 -27.46 1.94 -16.50
C ASP A 218 -26.52 0.96 -17.20
N VAL A 219 -26.92 -0.31 -17.28
CA VAL A 219 -26.24 -1.35 -18.05
C VAL A 219 -27.21 -1.87 -19.10
N SER A 220 -26.74 -1.99 -20.35
CA SER A 220 -27.52 -2.61 -21.43
C SER A 220 -27.86 -4.08 -21.13
N GLU A 221 -28.90 -4.60 -21.79
CA GLU A 221 -29.35 -5.99 -21.59
C GLU A 221 -28.28 -7.05 -21.91
N ASP A 222 -27.33 -6.73 -22.78
CA ASP A 222 -26.20 -7.59 -23.14
C ASP A 222 -24.99 -7.46 -22.20
N GLY A 223 -25.05 -6.56 -21.21
CA GLY A 223 -23.97 -6.35 -20.24
C GLY A 223 -22.74 -5.61 -20.78
N LEU A 224 -22.81 -5.07 -22.01
CA LEU A 224 -21.65 -4.50 -22.71
C LEU A 224 -21.58 -2.98 -22.66
N THR A 225 -22.70 -2.29 -22.52
CA THR A 225 -22.76 -0.83 -22.54
C THR A 225 -23.12 -0.31 -21.15
N TYR A 226 -22.22 0.49 -20.57
CA TYR A 226 -22.42 1.17 -19.31
C TYR A 226 -22.63 2.65 -19.57
N THR A 227 -23.73 3.22 -19.08
CA THR A 227 -24.03 4.66 -19.19
C THR A 227 -24.07 5.27 -17.80
N PHE A 228 -23.08 6.09 -17.47
CA PHE A 228 -22.94 6.80 -16.21
C PHE A 228 -23.53 8.20 -16.32
N TYR A 229 -24.26 8.62 -15.28
CA TYR A 229 -24.75 9.98 -15.12
C TYR A 229 -23.88 10.67 -14.07
N ILE A 230 -23.18 11.73 -14.45
CA ILE A 230 -22.23 12.44 -13.57
C ILE A 230 -22.86 13.66 -12.91
N ARG A 231 -22.35 14.04 -11.73
CA ARG A 231 -22.86 15.18 -10.96
C ARG A 231 -22.59 16.50 -11.69
N GLU A 232 -23.61 17.33 -11.80
CA GLU A 232 -23.50 18.70 -12.30
C GLU A 232 -22.82 19.63 -11.28
N GLY A 233 -22.14 20.66 -11.78
CA GLY A 233 -21.57 21.73 -10.93
C GLY A 233 -20.27 21.36 -10.19
N VAL A 234 -19.65 20.23 -10.53
CA VAL A 234 -18.29 19.89 -10.09
C VAL A 234 -17.30 20.65 -10.97
N ALA A 235 -16.21 21.16 -10.38
CA ALA A 235 -15.25 21.99 -11.10
C ALA A 235 -13.83 21.51 -10.87
N TRP A 236 -13.03 21.54 -11.93
CA TRP A 236 -11.58 21.50 -11.83
C TRP A 236 -11.09 22.77 -11.14
N VAL A 237 -10.14 22.61 -10.24
CA VAL A 237 -9.50 23.71 -9.51
C VAL A 237 -8.00 23.70 -9.71
N ASP A 238 -7.38 24.87 -9.61
CA ASP A 238 -5.93 24.96 -9.55
C ASP A 238 -5.39 24.72 -8.13
N SER A 239 -4.06 24.77 -7.97
CA SER A 239 -3.39 24.60 -6.68
C SER A 239 -3.72 25.65 -5.61
N GLN A 240 -4.47 26.70 -5.96
CA GLN A 240 -4.98 27.71 -5.02
C GLN A 240 -6.48 27.55 -4.75
N GLY A 241 -7.10 26.49 -5.27
CA GLY A 241 -8.54 26.23 -5.14
C GLY A 241 -9.42 27.11 -6.03
N ARG A 242 -8.85 27.79 -7.04
CA ARG A 242 -9.64 28.61 -7.97
C ARG A 242 -10.20 27.71 -9.06
N GLN A 243 -11.49 27.83 -9.33
CA GLN A 243 -12.14 27.10 -10.41
C GLN A 243 -11.52 27.48 -11.76
N VAL A 244 -11.13 26.48 -12.55
CA VAL A 244 -10.53 26.65 -13.88
C VAL A 244 -11.44 26.18 -15.01
N ALA A 245 -12.22 25.13 -14.77
CA ALA A 245 -13.17 24.58 -15.72
C ALA A 245 -14.26 23.80 -14.96
N GLU A 246 -15.41 23.62 -15.60
CA GLU A 246 -16.41 22.67 -15.15
C GLU A 246 -15.97 21.25 -15.54
N LEU A 247 -16.25 20.27 -14.67
CA LEU A 247 -16.05 18.86 -14.96
C LEU A 247 -17.18 18.36 -15.86
N THR A 248 -16.83 17.74 -16.99
CA THR A 248 -17.78 17.20 -17.96
C THR A 248 -17.43 15.77 -18.34
N ALA A 249 -18.36 15.04 -18.97
CA ALA A 249 -18.13 13.67 -19.43
C ALA A 249 -16.98 13.58 -20.45
N ASP A 250 -16.70 14.65 -21.20
CA ASP A 250 -15.59 14.70 -22.16
C ASP A 250 -14.21 14.61 -21.46
N ASP A 251 -14.11 14.97 -20.18
CA ASP A 251 -12.86 14.87 -19.42
C ASP A 251 -12.39 13.42 -19.28
N TRP A 252 -13.31 12.44 -19.20
CA TRP A 252 -12.96 11.02 -19.21
C TRP A 252 -12.54 10.53 -20.60
N VAL A 253 -13.16 11.05 -21.66
CA VAL A 253 -12.79 10.75 -23.05
C VAL A 253 -11.37 11.27 -23.32
N ALA A 254 -11.12 12.53 -22.99
CA ALA A 254 -9.83 13.19 -23.17
C ALA A 254 -8.74 12.56 -22.28
N GLY A 255 -9.06 12.23 -21.02
CA GLY A 255 -8.14 11.57 -20.11
C GLY A 255 -7.71 10.18 -20.62
N LEU A 256 -8.66 9.36 -21.08
CA LEU A 256 -8.33 8.06 -21.65
C LEU A 256 -7.54 8.18 -22.95
N GLN A 257 -7.86 9.15 -23.81
CA GLN A 257 -7.08 9.42 -25.02
C GLN A 257 -5.64 9.80 -24.68
N HIS A 258 -5.46 10.68 -23.70
CA HIS A 258 -4.13 11.09 -23.23
C HIS A 258 -3.32 9.92 -22.71
N VAL A 259 -3.91 9.04 -21.89
CA VAL A 259 -3.22 7.82 -21.39
C VAL A 259 -2.80 6.90 -22.54
N ALA A 260 -3.68 6.71 -23.52
CA ALA A 260 -3.40 5.88 -24.68
C ALA A 260 -2.29 6.47 -25.56
N ASP A 261 -2.29 7.78 -25.77
CA ASP A 261 -1.29 8.50 -26.57
C ASP A 261 0.08 8.58 -25.87
N ALA A 262 0.08 8.74 -24.55
CA ALA A 262 1.30 8.79 -23.73
C ALA A 262 1.95 7.42 -23.55
N GLY A 263 1.21 6.33 -23.82
CA GLY A 263 1.68 4.96 -23.64
C GLY A 263 1.86 4.57 -22.16
N GLY A 264 1.05 5.15 -21.26
CA GLY A 264 1.11 4.85 -19.84
C GLY A 264 0.66 3.42 -19.52
N SER A 265 1.29 2.76 -18.55
CA SER A 265 1.03 1.39 -18.12
C SER A 265 -0.40 1.16 -17.63
N ALA A 266 -1.09 2.20 -17.17
CA ALA A 266 -2.51 2.16 -16.82
C ALA A 266 -3.39 1.71 -18.01
N ILE A 267 -2.98 2.01 -19.26
CA ILE A 267 -3.74 1.58 -20.44
C ILE A 267 -3.87 0.06 -20.55
N ASN A 268 -2.89 -0.68 -20.00
CA ASN A 268 -2.86 -2.14 -20.08
C ASN A 268 -4.05 -2.79 -19.35
N MET A 269 -4.66 -2.08 -18.38
CA MET A 269 -5.85 -2.57 -17.70
C MET A 269 -7.10 -2.55 -18.59
N LEU A 270 -7.11 -1.69 -19.62
CA LEU A 270 -8.24 -1.50 -20.53
C LEU A 270 -8.11 -2.30 -21.82
N LEU A 271 -6.89 -2.73 -22.18
CA LEU A 271 -6.65 -3.60 -23.32
C LEU A 271 -7.44 -4.90 -23.21
N GLY A 272 -8.15 -5.26 -24.29
CA GLY A 272 -9.04 -6.41 -24.34
C GLY A 272 -10.37 -6.24 -23.61
N VAL A 273 -10.57 -5.14 -22.86
CA VAL A 273 -11.80 -4.85 -22.10
C VAL A 273 -12.66 -3.82 -22.83
N LEU A 274 -12.06 -2.74 -23.32
CA LEU A 274 -12.79 -1.64 -23.96
C LEU A 274 -12.85 -1.80 -25.47
N GLU A 275 -14.01 -1.58 -26.09
CA GLU A 275 -14.15 -1.70 -27.54
C GLU A 275 -13.16 -0.78 -28.26
N GLY A 276 -12.45 -1.30 -29.28
CA GLY A 276 -11.58 -0.52 -30.16
C GLY A 276 -10.26 0.00 -29.56
N ILE A 277 -10.01 -0.14 -28.25
CA ILE A 277 -8.80 0.41 -27.61
C ILE A 277 -7.51 -0.25 -28.11
N ASP A 278 -7.52 -1.58 -28.28
CA ASP A 278 -6.36 -2.33 -28.76
C ASP A 278 -5.92 -1.84 -30.14
N GLY A 279 -6.86 -1.65 -31.07
CA GLY A 279 -6.57 -1.16 -32.41
C GLY A 279 -6.00 0.25 -32.40
N TYR A 280 -6.43 1.10 -31.47
CA TYR A 280 -5.88 2.45 -31.31
C TYR A 280 -4.44 2.39 -30.76
N VAL A 281 -4.24 1.68 -29.65
CA VAL A 281 -2.94 1.58 -28.97
C VAL A 281 -1.88 0.89 -29.84
N TYR A 282 -2.24 -0.15 -30.59
CA TYR A 282 -1.32 -0.86 -31.49
C TYR A 282 -1.18 -0.21 -32.87
N GLY A 283 -1.91 0.87 -33.14
CA GLY A 283 -1.78 1.67 -34.37
C GLY A 283 -2.50 1.09 -35.59
N ASP A 284 -3.45 0.17 -35.41
CA ASP A 284 -4.37 -0.26 -36.47
C ASP A 284 -5.32 0.87 -36.90
N THR A 285 -5.61 1.80 -35.98
CA THR A 285 -6.32 3.05 -36.23
C THR A 285 -5.66 4.21 -35.48
N THR A 286 -5.85 5.44 -35.98
CA THR A 286 -5.47 6.69 -35.29
C THR A 286 -6.71 7.53 -34.93
N ASP A 287 -7.90 7.00 -35.22
CA ASP A 287 -9.17 7.64 -34.91
C ASP A 287 -9.64 7.19 -33.53
N PHE A 288 -9.46 8.05 -32.52
CA PHE A 288 -9.89 7.74 -31.15
C PHE A 288 -11.40 7.58 -31.02
N SER A 289 -12.20 8.10 -31.97
CA SER A 289 -13.66 7.96 -31.92
C SER A 289 -14.14 6.52 -32.09
N THR A 290 -13.26 5.59 -32.49
CA THR A 290 -13.53 4.16 -32.53
C THR A 290 -13.38 3.47 -31.18
N VAL A 291 -12.79 4.13 -30.18
CA VAL A 291 -12.65 3.62 -28.82
C VAL A 291 -14.00 3.72 -28.10
N GLY A 292 -14.34 2.69 -27.32
CA GLY A 292 -15.60 2.53 -26.60
C GLY A 292 -15.77 3.47 -25.41
N VAL A 293 -15.38 4.75 -25.50
CA VAL A 293 -15.64 5.79 -24.51
C VAL A 293 -16.25 7.02 -25.20
N LYS A 294 -17.40 7.50 -24.72
CA LYS A 294 -18.12 8.62 -25.35
C LYS A 294 -18.81 9.50 -24.32
N ALA A 295 -18.65 10.81 -24.45
CA ALA A 295 -19.55 11.77 -23.86
C ALA A 295 -20.81 11.86 -24.76
N LEU A 296 -21.97 11.45 -24.24
CA LEU A 296 -23.25 11.59 -24.96
C LEU A 296 -23.78 13.03 -24.86
N ASP A 297 -23.50 13.67 -23.73
CA ASP A 297 -23.68 15.08 -23.42
C ASP A 297 -22.71 15.47 -22.28
N ASP A 298 -22.81 16.70 -21.78
CA ASP A 298 -21.91 17.24 -20.76
C ASP A 298 -21.88 16.40 -19.47
N TYR A 299 -22.94 15.65 -19.14
CA TYR A 299 -23.08 14.92 -17.88
C TYR A 299 -23.47 13.43 -18.05
N THR A 300 -23.34 12.90 -19.26
CA THR A 300 -23.65 11.49 -19.56
C THR A 300 -22.47 10.84 -20.27
N LEU A 301 -21.80 9.92 -19.57
CA LEU A 301 -20.62 9.21 -20.04
C LEU A 301 -20.97 7.76 -20.36
N GLN A 302 -20.62 7.29 -21.55
CA GLN A 302 -20.87 5.92 -21.99
C GLN A 302 -19.56 5.18 -22.23
N TYR A 303 -19.49 3.95 -21.71
CA TYR A 303 -18.47 2.97 -22.04
C TYR A 303 -19.07 1.78 -22.77
N THR A 304 -18.37 1.26 -23.77
CA THR A 304 -18.71 0.04 -24.50
C THR A 304 -17.58 -0.97 -24.38
N LEU A 305 -17.90 -2.15 -23.86
CA LEU A 305 -16.97 -3.24 -23.60
C LEU A 305 -16.90 -4.21 -24.78
N THR A 306 -15.78 -4.92 -24.91
CA THR A 306 -15.58 -6.00 -25.88
C THR A 306 -16.40 -7.25 -25.54
N GLU A 307 -16.52 -7.54 -24.24
CA GLU A 307 -17.23 -8.68 -23.67
C GLU A 307 -17.72 -8.36 -22.25
N GLU A 308 -18.55 -9.24 -21.70
CA GLU A 308 -19.10 -9.09 -20.35
C GLU A 308 -17.96 -9.09 -19.32
N CYS A 309 -17.80 -7.98 -18.58
CA CYS A 309 -16.71 -7.79 -17.62
C CYS A 309 -17.28 -7.57 -16.21
N PRO A 310 -17.43 -8.62 -15.38
CA PRO A 310 -18.03 -8.51 -14.06
C PRO A 310 -17.31 -7.58 -13.08
N TYR A 311 -16.04 -7.26 -13.35
CA TYR A 311 -15.20 -6.40 -12.52
C TYR A 311 -15.03 -4.98 -13.11
N PHE A 312 -15.76 -4.63 -14.18
CA PHE A 312 -15.65 -3.30 -14.81
C PHE A 312 -15.95 -2.16 -13.83
N MET A 313 -16.97 -2.32 -12.97
CA MET A 313 -17.28 -1.32 -11.94
C MET A 313 -16.13 -1.10 -10.95
N THR A 314 -15.33 -2.14 -10.67
CA THR A 314 -14.12 -2.00 -9.82
C THR A 314 -13.01 -1.26 -10.55
N MET A 315 -12.95 -1.28 -11.89
CA MET A 315 -11.94 -0.55 -12.67
C MET A 315 -12.25 0.95 -12.79
N ILE A 316 -13.51 1.32 -12.57
CA ILE A 316 -14.04 2.69 -12.66
C ILE A 316 -14.02 3.40 -11.28
N ALA A 317 -13.66 2.67 -10.21
CA ALA A 317 -13.68 3.09 -8.82
C ALA A 317 -12.28 3.18 -8.19
#